data_AF-A0A0A7EFB8-F1
#
_entry.id   AF-A0A0A7EFB8-F1
#
_cell.length_a   1.000
_cell.length_b   1.000
_cell.length_c   1.000
_cell.angle_alpha   90.00
_cell.angle_beta   90.00
_cell.angle_gamma   90.00
#
_symmetry.space_group_name_H-M   'P 1'
#
loop_
_entity.id
_entity.type
_entity.pdbx_description
1 polymer ?
#
loop_
_entity_poly.entity_id
_entity_poly.type
_entity_poly.pdbx_seq_one_letter_code
_entity_poly.pdbx_strand_id
1 'polypeptide(L)'
;MHNRNGFTLVEIMIVVAIIGILTAVALPAYSEYVKESRRVDAQQYLLQLSGTLERNYTRLGEYPAVDAITVEISDYYAYTYSRDSDTAFTLSASPKGAQADDKCGDLSVNQQGATTASLDSCWR
;
A
#
# COMPACT_ATOMS: atom_id res chain seq x y z
N MET A 1 -47.05 12.10 -36.20
CA MET A 1 -46.12 11.05 -36.70
C MET A 1 -44.89 11.10 -35.82
N HIS A 2 -44.68 10.12 -34.96
CA HIS A 2 -43.52 10.09 -34.06
C HIS A 2 -42.31 9.58 -34.84
N ASN A 3 -41.36 10.47 -35.16
CA ASN A 3 -40.05 10.08 -35.68
C ASN A 3 -39.33 9.25 -34.60
N ARG A 4 -39.13 7.96 -34.86
CA ARG A 4 -38.22 7.14 -34.06
C ARG A 4 -36.80 7.51 -34.48
N ASN A 5 -36.21 8.46 -33.76
CA ASN A 5 -34.78 8.78 -33.87
C ASN A 5 -34.00 7.64 -33.19
N GLY A 6 -33.46 6.72 -33.97
CA GLY A 6 -32.55 5.67 -33.51
C GLY A 6 -31.10 6.08 -33.69
N PHE A 7 -30.21 5.57 -32.83
CA PHE A 7 -28.75 5.71 -32.98
C PHE A 7 -28.27 5.00 -34.25
N THR A 8 -27.29 5.60 -34.93
CA THR A 8 -26.65 4.95 -36.09
C THR A 8 -25.58 3.96 -35.63
N LEU A 9 -25.34 2.93 -36.45
CA LEU A 9 -24.25 1.97 -36.21
C LEU A 9 -22.88 2.67 -36.13
N VAL A 10 -22.69 3.70 -36.96
CA VAL A 10 -21.47 4.51 -37.01
C VAL A 10 -21.29 5.31 -35.73
N GLU A 11 -22.36 5.89 -35.16
CA GLU A 11 -22.31 6.57 -33.86
C GLU A 11 -21.80 5.65 -32.75
N ILE A 12 -22.35 4.44 -32.68
CA ILE A 12 -21.93 3.47 -31.66
C ILE A 12 -20.47 3.04 -31.86
N MET A 13 -20.00 2.87 -33.10
CA MET A 13 -18.60 2.55 -33.37
C MET A 13 -17.64 3.66 -32.90
N ILE A 14 -17.98 4.93 -33.15
CA ILE A 14 -17.17 6.06 -32.70
C ILE A 14 -17.15 6.14 -31.17
N VAL A 15 -18.31 5.96 -30.51
CA VAL A 15 -18.40 5.97 -29.05
C VAL A 15 -17.55 4.86 -28.44
N VAL A 16 -17.62 3.63 -28.97
CA VAL A 16 -16.80 2.51 -28.48
C VAL A 16 -15.31 2.78 -28.70
N ALA A 17 -14.93 3.37 -29.83
CA ALA A 17 -13.53 3.75 -30.08
C ALA A 17 -13.02 4.78 -29.05
N ILE A 18 -13.81 5.81 -28.74
CA ILE A 18 -13.46 6.82 -27.74
C ILE A 18 -13.34 6.20 -26.35
N ILE A 19 -14.32 5.37 -25.94
CA ILE A 19 -14.28 4.67 -24.65
C ILE A 19 -13.03 3.79 -24.55
N GLY A 20 -12.69 3.06 -25.61
CA GLY A 20 -11.48 2.22 -25.65
C GLY A 20 -10.18 3.00 -25.44
N ILE A 21 -10.07 4.20 -26.02
CA ILE A 21 -8.90 5.07 -25.81
C ILE A 21 -8.83 5.57 -24.36
N LEU A 22 -9.98 5.98 -23.80
CA LEU A 22 -10.04 6.50 -22.44
C LEU A 22 -9.71 5.42 -21.40
N THR A 23 -10.25 4.20 -21.57
CA THR A 23 -10.03 3.11 -20.61
C THR A 23 -8.56 2.65 -20.59
N ALA A 24 -7.87 2.68 -21.73
CA ALA A 24 -6.46 2.33 -21.82
C ALA A 24 -5.55 3.19 -20.92
N VAL A 25 -5.92 4.45 -20.68
CA VAL A 25 -5.16 5.36 -19.80
C VAL A 25 -5.76 5.40 -18.39
N ALA A 26 -7.08 5.44 -18.26
CA ALA A 26 -7.76 5.64 -16.99
C ALA A 26 -7.59 4.47 -16.02
N LEU A 27 -7.64 3.23 -16.52
CA LEU A 27 -7.55 2.03 -15.66
C LEU A 27 -6.19 1.88 -14.96
N PRO A 28 -5.02 1.94 -15.66
CA PRO A 28 -3.74 1.85 -14.97
C PRO A 28 -3.51 3.03 -14.03
N ALA A 29 -3.91 4.24 -14.41
CA ALA A 29 -3.79 5.42 -13.56
C ALA A 29 -4.60 5.28 -12.25
N TYR A 30 -5.85 4.80 -12.34
CA TYR A 30 -6.67 4.55 -11.17
C TYR A 30 -6.11 3.44 -10.29
N SER A 31 -5.59 2.36 -10.88
CA SER A 31 -4.95 1.27 -10.14
C SER A 31 -3.75 1.76 -9.34
N GLU A 32 -2.88 2.57 -9.96
CA GLU A 32 -1.72 3.16 -9.28
C GLU A 32 -2.12 4.12 -8.15
N TYR A 33 -3.17 4.94 -8.36
CA TYR A 33 -3.70 5.81 -7.31
C TYR A 33 -4.20 5.03 -6.09
N VAL A 34 -4.94 3.93 -6.30
CA VAL A 34 -5.42 3.08 -5.20
C VAL A 34 -4.25 2.39 -4.49
N LYS A 35 -3.24 1.91 -5.22
CA LYS A 35 -2.03 1.33 -4.62
C LYS A 35 -1.26 2.35 -3.79
N GLU A 36 -1.18 3.60 -4.24
CA GLU A 36 -0.55 4.69 -3.50
C GLU A 36 -1.26 5.00 -2.20
N SER A 37 -2.59 5.09 -2.22
CA SER A 37 -3.40 5.26 -1.00
C SER A 37 -3.11 4.15 0.02
N ARG A 38 -3.11 2.88 -0.43
CA ARG A 38 -2.85 1.73 0.46
C ARG A 38 -1.42 1.72 1.01
N ARG A 39 -0.45 2.19 0.23
CA ARG A 39 0.95 2.35 0.68
C ARG A 39 1.05 3.39 1.79
N VAL A 40 0.36 4.51 1.66
CA VAL A 40 0.29 5.53 2.73
C VAL A 40 -0.32 4.93 4.01
N ASP A 41 -1.41 4.17 3.89
CA ASP A 41 -2.02 3.50 5.04
C ASP A 41 -1.05 2.52 5.72
N ALA A 42 -0.33 1.72 4.92
CA ALA A 42 0.69 0.79 5.43
C ALA A 42 1.83 1.52 6.16
N GLN A 43 2.32 2.63 5.62
CA GLN A 43 3.37 3.43 6.27
C GLN A 43 2.90 4.02 7.59
N GLN A 44 1.69 4.57 7.63
CA GLN A 44 1.10 5.09 8.85
C GLN A 44 0.98 4.00 9.92
N TYR A 45 0.55 2.80 9.52
CA TYR A 45 0.48 1.65 10.41
C TYR A 45 1.86 1.29 10.98
N LEU A 46 2.89 1.19 10.14
CA LEU A 46 4.26 0.90 10.59
C LEU A 46 4.78 1.96 11.57
N LEU A 47 4.51 3.25 11.31
CA LEU A 47 4.91 4.35 12.20
C LEU A 47 4.17 4.32 13.54
N GLN A 48 2.87 3.99 13.53
CA GLN A 48 2.07 3.82 14.74
C GLN A 48 2.59 2.65 15.60
N LEU A 49 2.92 1.53 14.97
CA LEU A 49 3.47 0.37 15.65
C LEU A 49 4.88 0.66 16.19
N SER A 50 5.72 1.35 15.43
CA SER A 50 7.04 1.85 15.88
C SER A 50 6.90 2.68 17.15
N GLY A 51 6.01 3.66 17.18
CA GLY A 51 5.76 4.46 18.39
C GLY A 51 5.27 3.63 19.59
N THR A 52 4.60 2.50 19.35
CA THR A 52 4.18 1.57 20.41
C THR A 52 5.34 0.74 20.95
N LEU A 53 6.27 0.33 20.09
CA LEU A 53 7.51 -0.34 20.47
C LEU A 53 8.42 0.60 21.28
N GLU A 54 8.57 1.85 20.86
CA GLU A 54 9.35 2.87 21.59
C GLU A 54 8.81 3.15 23.00
N ARG A 55 7.48 3.16 23.16
CA ARG A 55 6.85 3.28 24.50
C ARG A 55 7.14 2.06 25.38
N ASN A 56 7.22 0.86 24.82
CA ASN A 56 7.61 -0.33 25.58
C ASN A 56 9.08 -0.25 26.00
N TYR A 57 9.96 0.11 25.07
CA TYR A 57 11.38 0.29 25.35
C TYR A 57 11.63 1.31 26.46
N THR A 58 10.93 2.45 26.42
CA THR A 58 11.04 3.48 27.47
C THR A 58 10.63 2.96 28.86
N ARG A 59 9.71 1.99 28.94
CA ARG A 59 9.20 1.44 30.21
C ARG A 59 10.03 0.29 30.75
N LEU A 60 10.55 -0.57 29.87
CA LEU A 60 11.15 -1.85 30.24
C LEU A 60 12.64 -1.95 29.92
N GLY A 61 13.18 -1.02 29.13
CA GLY A 61 14.56 -1.04 28.65
C GLY A 61 14.82 -2.03 27.51
N GLU A 62 13.78 -2.72 27.02
CA GLU A 62 13.87 -3.67 25.93
C GLU A 62 12.62 -3.64 25.04
N TYR A 63 12.79 -4.03 23.78
CA TYR A 63 11.66 -4.28 22.89
C TYR A 63 10.98 -5.62 23.23
N PRO A 64 9.66 -5.71 23.07
CA PRO A 64 8.90 -6.92 23.43
C PRO A 64 9.26 -8.11 22.53
N ALA A 65 9.12 -9.33 23.05
CA ALA A 65 9.23 -10.53 22.22
C ALA A 65 8.18 -10.52 21.09
N VAL A 66 8.47 -11.19 19.97
CA VAL A 66 7.63 -11.14 18.76
C VAL A 66 6.20 -11.61 19.03
N ASP A 67 6.03 -12.62 19.88
CA ASP A 67 4.75 -13.18 20.30
C ASP A 67 3.96 -12.28 21.26
N ALA A 68 4.59 -11.27 21.85
CA ALA A 68 3.93 -10.28 22.69
C ALA A 68 3.30 -9.11 21.91
N ILE A 69 3.49 -9.07 20.58
CA ILE A 69 2.94 -8.05 19.70
C ILE A 69 1.97 -8.68 18.70
N THR A 70 0.77 -8.12 18.62
CA THR A 70 -0.19 -8.45 17.57
C THR A 70 -0.06 -7.44 16.43
N VAL A 71 0.26 -7.94 15.23
CA VAL A 71 0.22 -7.16 14.00
C VAL A 71 -1.15 -7.24 13.33
N GLU A 72 -1.51 -6.19 12.59
CA GLU A 72 -2.78 -6.12 11.86
C GLU A 72 -2.82 -7.15 10.72
N ILE A 73 -4.02 -7.63 10.41
CA ILE A 73 -4.26 -8.45 9.23
C ILE A 73 -4.83 -7.54 8.14
N SER A 74 -4.13 -7.46 7.01
CA SER A 74 -4.57 -6.74 5.83
C SER A 74 -4.74 -7.70 4.65
N ASP A 75 -5.58 -7.36 3.68
CA ASP A 75 -5.67 -8.08 2.40
C ASP A 75 -4.55 -7.67 1.42
N TYR A 76 -3.92 -6.51 1.66
CA TYR A 76 -2.98 -5.86 0.73
C TYR A 76 -1.54 -5.90 1.20
N TYR A 77 -1.32 -6.03 2.51
CA TYR A 77 0.03 -6.15 3.08
C TYR A 77 0.10 -7.30 4.08
N ALA A 78 1.25 -7.96 4.14
CA ALA A 78 1.66 -8.80 5.25
C ALA A 78 2.58 -7.97 6.15
N TYR A 79 2.10 -7.62 7.33
CA TYR A 79 2.90 -6.88 8.31
C TYR A 79 3.73 -7.83 9.16
N THR A 80 4.97 -7.47 9.44
CA THR A 80 5.83 -8.23 10.36
C THR A 80 6.55 -7.32 11.34
N TYR A 81 6.82 -7.89 12.52
CA TYR A 81 7.69 -7.32 13.54
C TYR A 81 8.80 -8.32 13.82
N SER A 82 10.05 -7.93 13.58
CA SER A 82 11.23 -8.68 14.02
C SER A 82 11.90 -7.96 15.18
N ARG A 83 12.21 -8.72 16.23
CA ARG A 83 13.08 -8.28 17.31
C ARG A 83 14.50 -8.74 16.99
N ASP A 84 15.31 -7.81 16.46
CA ASP A 84 16.68 -8.11 16.03
C ASP A 84 17.64 -8.19 17.24
N SER A 85 17.34 -7.44 18.30
CA SER A 85 17.95 -7.56 19.64
C SER A 85 17.05 -6.95 20.71
N ASP A 86 17.49 -6.91 21.97
CA ASP A 86 16.75 -6.20 23.04
C ASP A 86 16.56 -4.71 22.73
N THR A 87 17.40 -4.12 21.88
CA THR A 87 17.44 -2.68 21.57
C THR A 87 17.34 -2.38 20.08
N ALA A 88 16.94 -3.36 19.25
CA ALA A 88 16.74 -3.16 17.82
C ALA A 88 15.54 -3.96 17.31
N PHE A 89 14.76 -3.34 16.43
CA PHE A 89 13.68 -3.99 15.72
C PHE A 89 13.64 -3.59 14.25
N THR A 90 12.97 -4.41 13.46
CA THR A 90 12.52 -4.06 12.11
C THR A 90 11.03 -4.32 11.99
N LEU A 91 10.29 -3.33 11.49
CA LEU A 91 8.90 -3.47 11.08
C LEU A 91 8.85 -3.51 9.56
N SER A 92 8.07 -4.42 8.99
CA SER A 92 7.88 -4.50 7.54
C SER A 92 6.43 -4.61 7.11
N ALA A 93 6.16 -4.15 5.90
CA ALA A 93 4.92 -4.35 5.17
C ALA A 93 5.25 -4.90 3.78
N SER A 94 4.95 -6.19 3.57
CA SER A 94 5.15 -6.85 2.28
C SER A 94 3.87 -6.84 1.44
N PRO A 95 3.88 -6.28 0.22
CA PRO A 95 2.69 -6.19 -0.61
C PRO A 95 2.18 -7.58 -1.03
N LYS A 96 0.85 -7.74 -1.06
CA LYS A 96 0.18 -8.98 -1.47
C LYS A 96 -1.17 -8.69 -2.14
N GLY A 97 -1.78 -9.73 -2.71
CA GLY A 97 -3.07 -9.60 -3.38
C GLY A 97 -3.03 -8.55 -4.50
N ALA A 98 -3.99 -7.62 -4.50
CA ALA A 98 -4.04 -6.53 -5.48
C ALA A 98 -2.89 -5.51 -5.37
N GLN A 99 -2.06 -5.60 -4.33
CA GLN A 99 -0.87 -4.77 -4.13
C GLN A 99 0.42 -5.48 -4.57
N ALA A 100 0.40 -6.77 -4.91
CA ALA A 100 1.62 -7.57 -5.10
C ALA A 100 2.61 -6.98 -6.11
N ASP A 101 2.12 -6.38 -7.20
CA ASP A 101 2.94 -5.74 -8.23
C ASP A 101 3.16 -4.23 -7.97
N ASP A 102 3.15 -3.81 -6.72
CA ASP A 102 3.49 -2.44 -6.36
C ASP A 102 4.99 -2.19 -6.53
N LYS A 103 5.34 -1.13 -7.27
CA LYS A 103 6.71 -0.74 -7.59
C LYS A 103 7.60 -0.48 -6.37
N CYS A 104 7.02 -0.22 -5.20
CA CYS A 104 7.74 0.05 -3.97
C CYS A 104 8.18 -1.19 -3.21
N GLY A 105 7.65 -2.37 -3.56
CA GLY A 105 7.99 -3.62 -2.89
C GLY A 105 7.78 -3.56 -1.39
N ASP A 106 8.64 -4.25 -0.65
CA ASP A 106 8.61 -4.27 0.81
C ASP A 106 8.96 -2.92 1.40
N LEU A 107 8.08 -2.40 2.25
CA LEU A 107 8.34 -1.20 3.05
C LEU A 107 8.87 -1.64 4.41
N SER A 108 9.94 -1.02 4.89
CA SER A 108 10.40 -1.26 6.27
C SER A 108 10.77 0.01 7.00
N VAL A 109 10.69 -0.04 8.33
CA VAL A 109 11.20 0.98 9.24
C VAL A 109 11.81 0.30 10.47
N ASN A 110 12.95 0.80 10.95
CA ASN A 110 13.60 0.32 12.17
C ASN A 110 13.52 1.35 13.32
N GLN A 111 14.10 1.01 14.46
CA GLN A 111 14.12 1.86 15.66
C GLN A 111 14.85 3.20 15.48
N GLN A 112 15.75 3.30 14.51
CA GLN A 112 16.45 4.55 14.19
C GLN A 112 15.62 5.45 13.25
N GLY A 113 14.42 5.01 12.85
CA GLY A 113 13.62 5.66 11.81
C GLY A 113 14.18 5.49 10.41
N ALA A 114 15.16 4.59 10.21
CA ALA A 114 15.67 4.30 8.88
C ALA A 114 14.62 3.49 8.12
N THR A 115 14.24 3.99 6.94
CA THR A 115 13.23 3.38 6.09
C THR A 115 13.86 2.73 4.85
N THR A 116 13.25 1.64 4.38
CA THR A 116 13.66 0.99 3.13
C THR A 116 12.45 0.71 2.25
N ALA A 117 12.67 0.76 0.94
CA ALA A 117 11.75 0.34 -0.10
C ALA A 117 12.54 0.03 -1.37
N SER A 118 11.89 -0.54 -2.40
CA SER A 118 12.51 -0.77 -3.71
C SER A 118 12.89 0.54 -4.43
N LEU A 119 12.20 1.65 -4.14
CA LEU A 119 12.51 2.98 -4.68
C LEU A 119 12.57 4.01 -3.55
N ASP A 120 13.52 4.94 -3.61
CA ASP A 120 13.70 5.98 -2.59
C ASP A 120 12.50 6.93 -2.44
N SER A 121 11.68 7.08 -3.49
CA SER A 121 10.48 7.92 -3.46
C SER A 121 9.32 7.28 -2.71
N CYS A 122 9.41 6.01 -2.34
CA CYS A 122 8.28 5.28 -1.81
C CYS A 122 7.89 5.69 -0.39
N TRP A 123 8.82 6.23 0.40
CA TRP A 123 8.61 6.74 1.77
C TRP A 123 8.48 8.27 1.84
N ARG A 124 8.26 8.92 0.70
CA ARG A 124 8.06 10.38 0.62
C ARG A 124 6.59 10.75 0.57
#